data_AF-A0A2U9QI50-F1
#
_entry.id   AF-A0A2U9QI50-F1
#
_cell.length_a   1.000
_cell.length_b   1.000
_cell.length_c   1.000
_cell.angle_alpha   90.00
_cell.angle_beta   90.00
_cell.angle_gamma   90.00
#
_symmetry.space_group_name_H-M   'P 1'
#
loop_
_entity.id
_entity.type
_entity.pdbx_description
1 polymer ?
#
loop_
_entity_poly.entity_id
_entity_poly.type
_entity_poly.pdbx_seq_one_letter_code
_entity_poly.pdbx_strand_id
1 'polypeptide(L)'
;MIVAVTGFKGGVGKTTTAVHLACFLAERGPTLLVDGDPNRSATGWHRRGGLPVTVVDERVAARYAREHAHVVIDTQARPTEEDLRALAKGVDLLVLPTTPDALALEALLATLEALRGAEARFRVLLTMVPPPPSRDGEEARALLGAEGVPLFAGWVRRAAAFPKAALLGVPVYRVPDPRARLAWGDYARVGEELLREVAG
;
A
#
# COMPACT_ATOMS: atom_id res chain seq x y z
N MET A 1 -8.53 -0.24 13.39
CA MET A 1 -8.50 -0.65 11.98
C MET A 1 -7.14 -1.24 11.66
N ILE A 2 -7.11 -2.41 11.04
CA ILE A 2 -5.91 -3.13 10.62
C ILE A 2 -5.98 -3.32 9.10
N VAL A 3 -4.99 -2.84 8.37
CA VAL A 3 -4.90 -3.03 6.92
C VAL A 3 -3.54 -3.61 6.57
N ALA A 4 -3.49 -4.50 5.59
CA ALA A 4 -2.22 -5.00 5.07
C ALA A 4 -2.03 -4.62 3.61
N VAL A 5 -0.80 -4.26 3.27
CA VAL A 5 -0.36 -3.94 1.93
C VAL A 5 0.50 -5.10 1.44
N THR A 6 -0.03 -5.89 0.50
CA THR A 6 0.60 -7.13 0.03
C THR A 6 0.59 -7.25 -1.49
N GLY A 7 1.35 -8.20 -2.04
CA GLY A 7 1.40 -8.46 -3.48
C GLY A 7 2.57 -9.34 -3.92
N PHE A 8 2.41 -10.04 -5.04
CA PHE A 8 3.35 -11.06 -5.52
C PHE A 8 4.58 -10.51 -6.26
N LYS A 9 4.55 -9.24 -6.66
CA LYS A 9 5.66 -8.60 -7.39
C LYS A 9 6.47 -7.65 -6.48
N GLY A 10 7.79 -7.73 -6.57
CA GLY A 10 8.70 -6.72 -6.05
C GLY A 10 8.71 -5.48 -6.96
N GLY A 11 8.71 -4.28 -6.37
CA GLY A 11 8.79 -3.01 -7.10
C GLY A 11 7.45 -2.31 -7.39
N VAL A 12 6.30 -2.89 -7.01
CA VAL A 12 4.96 -2.31 -7.25
C VAL A 12 4.51 -1.28 -6.20
N GLY A 13 5.45 -0.76 -5.40
CA GLY A 13 5.12 0.31 -4.43
C GLY A 13 4.41 -0.14 -3.14
N LYS A 14 4.61 -1.38 -2.67
CA LYS A 14 4.06 -1.88 -1.38
C LYS A 14 4.49 -1.04 -0.18
N THR A 15 5.79 -1.00 0.12
CA THR A 15 6.33 -0.17 1.22
C THR A 15 5.96 1.29 1.08
N THR A 16 6.05 1.86 -0.14
CA THR A 16 5.64 3.25 -0.38
C THR A 16 4.17 3.44 0.00
N THR A 17 3.29 2.53 -0.40
CA THR A 17 1.86 2.57 -0.07
C THR A 17 1.64 2.42 1.42
N ALA A 18 2.27 1.44 2.07
CA ALA A 18 2.15 1.22 3.51
C ALA A 18 2.59 2.45 4.33
N VAL A 19 3.74 3.05 3.98
CA VAL A 19 4.25 4.28 4.61
C VAL A 19 3.26 5.43 4.50
N HIS A 20 2.71 5.67 3.30
CA HIS A 20 1.85 6.82 3.07
C HIS A 20 0.43 6.63 3.62
N LEU A 21 -0.11 5.41 3.57
CA LEU A 21 -1.37 5.09 4.25
C LEU A 21 -1.22 5.22 5.76
N ALA A 22 -0.12 4.73 6.34
CA ALA A 22 0.15 4.91 7.77
C ALA A 22 0.23 6.41 8.15
N CYS A 23 0.93 7.21 7.34
CA CYS A 23 1.01 8.66 7.57
C CYS A 23 -0.36 9.35 7.44
N PHE A 24 -1.22 8.91 6.52
CA PHE A 24 -2.57 9.44 6.37
C PHE A 24 -3.45 9.08 7.58
N LEU A 25 -3.36 7.85 8.06
CA LEU A 25 -4.11 7.39 9.24
C LEU A 25 -3.61 8.03 10.53
N ALA A 26 -2.33 8.41 10.60
CA ALA A 26 -1.75 9.12 11.74
C ALA A 26 -2.43 10.46 12.03
N GLU A 27 -3.02 11.10 11.02
CA GLU A 27 -3.81 12.34 11.17
C GLU A 27 -5.17 12.08 11.85
N ARG A 28 -5.60 10.82 11.95
CA ARG A 28 -6.92 10.39 12.47
C ARG A 28 -6.81 9.59 13.77
N GLY A 29 -5.61 9.13 14.12
CA GLY A 29 -5.36 8.47 15.38
C GLY A 29 -3.96 7.84 15.46
N PRO A 30 -3.53 7.40 16.65
CA PRO A 30 -2.26 6.71 16.82
C PRO A 30 -2.15 5.53 15.85
N THR A 31 -1.11 5.55 15.01
CA THR A 31 -0.94 4.61 13.90
C THR A 31 0.38 3.87 13.99
N LEU A 32 0.31 2.55 13.88
CA LEU A 32 1.44 1.64 13.83
C LEU A 32 1.69 1.20 12.40
N LEU A 33 2.92 1.32 11.93
CA LEU A 33 3.40 0.69 10.70
C LEU A 33 4.25 -0.54 11.09
N VAL A 34 3.78 -1.72 10.71
CA VAL A 34 4.47 -2.98 10.90
C VAL A 34 5.25 -3.33 9.65
N ASP A 35 6.56 -3.46 9.78
CA ASP A 35 7.46 -3.88 8.71
C ASP A 35 7.66 -5.40 8.77
N GLY A 36 7.06 -6.12 7.83
CA GLY A 36 7.21 -7.56 7.61
C GLY A 36 7.99 -7.88 6.34
N ASP A 37 8.64 -6.90 5.70
CA ASP A 37 9.57 -7.17 4.60
C ASP A 37 10.94 -7.56 5.20
N PRO A 38 11.52 -8.72 4.84
CA PRO A 38 12.87 -9.10 5.27
C PRO A 38 13.95 -8.07 4.91
N ASN A 39 13.73 -7.26 3.86
CA ASN A 39 14.63 -6.15 3.50
C ASN A 39 14.52 -4.96 4.45
N ARG A 40 13.53 -4.95 5.36
CA ARG A 40 13.27 -3.91 6.36
C ARG A 40 13.18 -2.52 5.75
N SER A 41 12.49 -2.44 4.61
CA SER A 41 12.40 -1.24 3.78
C SER A 41 11.73 -0.09 4.52
N ALA A 42 10.62 -0.34 5.22
CA ALA A 42 9.88 0.67 5.99
C ALA A 42 10.67 1.13 7.23
N THR A 43 11.30 0.19 7.93
CA THR A 43 12.16 0.46 9.08
C THR A 43 13.36 1.30 8.65
N GLY A 44 14.02 0.94 7.55
CA GLY A 44 15.10 1.72 6.97
C GLY A 44 14.66 3.13 6.56
N TRP A 45 13.45 3.26 6.00
CA TRP A 45 12.84 4.56 5.69
C TRP A 45 12.70 5.41 6.95
N HIS A 46 12.10 4.87 8.01
CA HIS A 46 11.94 5.57 9.27
C HIS A 46 13.27 6.00 9.89
N ARG A 47 14.28 5.12 9.92
CA ARG A 47 15.60 5.43 10.50
C ARG A 47 16.32 6.59 9.80
N ARG A 48 16.05 6.82 8.50
CA ARG A 48 16.74 7.88 7.73
C ARG A 48 16.29 9.29 8.10
N GLY A 49 15.00 9.50 8.37
CA GLY A 49 14.45 10.86 8.53
C GLY A 49 13.30 11.01 9.53
N GLY A 50 12.84 9.91 10.13
CA GLY A 50 11.73 9.92 11.08
C GLY A 50 10.37 10.07 10.39
N LEU A 51 9.71 8.94 10.14
CA LEU A 51 8.30 8.95 9.76
C LEU A 51 7.44 9.38 10.96
N PRO A 52 6.36 10.15 10.77
CA PRO A 52 5.46 10.59 11.84
C PRO A 52 4.49 9.48 12.30
N VAL A 53 4.99 8.25 12.42
CA VAL A 53 4.26 7.06 12.89
C VAL A 53 5.21 6.16 13.68
N THR A 54 4.65 5.32 14.54
CA THR A 54 5.41 4.25 15.18
C THR A 54 5.73 3.18 14.13
N VAL A 55 7.02 2.86 13.93
CA VAL A 55 7.44 1.81 12.99
C VAL A 55 8.11 0.69 13.74
N VAL A 56 7.64 -0.55 13.55
CA VAL A 56 8.15 -1.72 14.27
C VAL A 56 8.35 -2.91 13.34
N ASP A 57 9.25 -3.80 13.75
CA ASP A 57 9.38 -5.13 13.17
C ASP A 57 8.14 -5.98 13.52
N GLU A 58 7.66 -6.78 12.57
CA GLU A 58 6.53 -7.71 12.75
C GLU A 58 6.65 -8.57 14.03
N ARG A 59 7.86 -8.96 14.43
CA ARG A 59 8.11 -9.84 15.59
C ARG A 59 7.72 -9.20 16.93
N VAL A 60 7.65 -7.87 16.98
CA VAL A 60 7.24 -7.14 18.18
C VAL A 60 5.90 -6.43 18.02
N ALA A 61 5.24 -6.57 16.87
CA ALA A 61 4.01 -5.84 16.55
C ALA A 61 2.89 -6.04 17.59
N ALA A 62 2.74 -7.26 18.12
CA ALA A 62 1.73 -7.59 19.13
C ALA A 62 1.84 -6.73 20.40
N ARG A 63 3.04 -6.27 20.76
CA ARG A 63 3.27 -5.40 21.91
C ARG A 63 2.66 -4.01 21.70
N TYR A 64 2.73 -3.48 20.48
CA TYR A 64 2.32 -2.12 20.15
C TYR A 64 0.89 -2.03 19.61
N ALA A 65 0.36 -3.11 19.03
CA ALA A 65 -0.91 -3.11 18.33
C ALA A 65 -2.09 -2.60 19.19
N ARG A 66 -2.11 -2.89 20.49
CA ARG A 66 -3.18 -2.47 21.40
C ARG A 66 -3.16 -0.97 21.75
N GLU A 67 -2.03 -0.32 21.55
CA GLU A 67 -1.84 1.12 21.85
C GLU A 67 -2.17 2.01 20.65
N HIS A 68 -2.49 1.41 19.49
CA HIS A 68 -2.70 2.12 18.24
C HIS A 68 -4.11 1.90 17.70
N ALA A 69 -4.78 2.99 17.32
CA ALA A 69 -6.10 2.96 16.70
C ALA A 69 -6.05 2.34 15.30
N HIS A 70 -4.92 2.53 14.60
CA HIS A 70 -4.68 2.03 13.27
C HIS A 70 -3.39 1.20 13.19
N VAL A 71 -3.43 0.11 12.44
CA VAL A 71 -2.27 -0.74 12.13
C VAL A 71 -2.20 -0.90 10.62
N VAL A 72 -1.04 -0.60 10.03
CA VAL A 72 -0.72 -0.85 8.62
C VAL A 72 0.41 -1.86 8.56
N ILE A 73 0.21 -2.97 7.85
CA ILE A 73 1.20 -4.04 7.71
C ILE A 73 1.81 -3.95 6.31
N ASP A 74 3.12 -3.74 6.22
CA ASP A 74 3.91 -3.86 4.99
C ASP A 74 4.48 -5.28 4.90
N THR A 75 4.01 -6.09 3.94
CA THR A 75 4.44 -7.49 3.86
C THR A 75 5.53 -7.71 2.81
N GLN A 76 6.26 -8.82 2.95
CA GLN A 76 7.14 -9.31 1.90
C GLN A 76 6.39 -9.51 0.56
N ALA A 77 7.14 -9.48 -0.55
CA ALA A 77 6.66 -9.97 -1.82
C ALA A 77 6.51 -11.50 -1.84
N ARG A 78 5.60 -12.02 -2.67
CA ARG A 78 5.37 -13.46 -2.90
C ARG A 78 4.97 -14.23 -1.64
N PRO A 79 3.93 -13.80 -0.91
CA PRO A 79 3.37 -14.63 0.16
C PRO A 79 2.94 -15.99 -0.42
N THR A 80 3.02 -17.05 0.39
CA THR A 80 2.36 -18.31 0.01
C THR A 80 0.85 -18.11 0.00
N GLU A 81 0.11 -19.03 -0.63
CA GLU A 81 -1.36 -18.99 -0.59
C GLU A 81 -1.88 -19.06 0.86
N GLU A 82 -1.23 -19.86 1.71
CA GLU A 82 -1.57 -19.96 3.12
C GLU A 82 -1.33 -18.64 3.86
N ASP A 83 -0.17 -18.01 3.65
CA ASP A 83 0.14 -16.70 4.25
C ASP A 83 -0.87 -15.64 3.85
N LEU A 84 -1.24 -15.62 2.57
CA LEU A 84 -2.18 -14.65 2.03
C LEU A 84 -3.58 -14.84 2.61
N ARG A 85 -4.05 -16.10 2.73
CA ARG A 85 -5.34 -16.43 3.36
C ARG A 85 -5.34 -16.12 4.85
N ALA A 86 -4.23 -16.38 5.56
CA ALA A 86 -4.09 -16.04 6.98
C ALA A 86 -4.10 -14.51 7.18
N LEU A 87 -3.38 -13.77 6.34
CA LEU A 87 -3.36 -12.32 6.36
C LEU A 87 -4.75 -11.74 6.07
N ALA A 88 -5.46 -12.27 5.07
CA ALA A 88 -6.81 -11.83 4.71
C ALA A 88 -7.80 -11.92 5.88
N LYS A 89 -7.70 -12.98 6.70
CA LYS A 89 -8.53 -13.18 7.89
C LYS A 89 -8.15 -12.26 9.05
N GLY A 90 -6.92 -11.77 9.08
CA GLY A 90 -6.36 -10.98 10.18
C GLY A 90 -6.50 -9.47 10.01
N VAL A 91 -7.05 -8.99 8.89
CA VAL A 91 -7.15 -7.56 8.58
C VAL A 91 -8.55 -7.16 8.13
N ASP A 92 -8.88 -5.88 8.28
CA ASP A 92 -10.14 -5.31 7.81
C ASP A 92 -10.16 -5.17 6.28
N LEU A 93 -8.99 -4.91 5.67
CA LEU A 93 -8.82 -4.79 4.22
C LEU A 93 -7.40 -5.14 3.78
N LEU A 94 -7.29 -5.96 2.74
CA LEU A 94 -6.08 -6.15 1.95
C LEU A 94 -5.99 -5.09 0.84
N VAL A 95 -4.93 -4.30 0.86
CA VAL A 95 -4.56 -3.42 -0.25
C VAL A 95 -3.55 -4.14 -1.12
N LEU A 96 -3.85 -4.25 -2.41
CA LEU A 96 -3.00 -4.93 -3.40
C LEU A 96 -2.45 -3.92 -4.41
N PRO A 97 -1.27 -3.32 -4.16
CA PRO A 97 -0.63 -2.44 -5.13
C PRO A 97 -0.17 -3.21 -6.37
N THR A 98 -0.46 -2.67 -7.54
CA THR A 98 0.11 -3.14 -8.81
C THR A 98 0.48 -1.97 -9.69
N THR A 99 1.43 -2.17 -10.61
CA THR A 99 1.74 -1.20 -11.67
C THR A 99 0.99 -1.56 -12.95
N PRO A 100 0.77 -0.62 -13.90
CA PRO A 100 0.03 -0.92 -15.13
C PRO A 100 0.75 -1.83 -16.13
N ASP A 101 2.01 -2.20 -15.89
CA ASP A 101 2.76 -3.05 -16.82
C ASP A 101 2.29 -4.52 -16.76
N ALA A 102 2.43 -5.21 -17.90
CA ALA A 102 1.92 -6.56 -18.09
C ALA A 102 2.39 -7.56 -17.03
N LEU A 103 3.67 -7.52 -16.64
CA LEU A 103 4.24 -8.47 -15.67
C LEU A 103 3.67 -8.25 -14.26
N ALA A 104 3.42 -7.00 -13.88
CA ALA A 104 2.77 -6.70 -12.61
C ALA A 104 1.29 -7.09 -12.61
N LEU A 105 0.58 -6.90 -13.72
CA LEU A 105 -0.81 -7.34 -13.87
C LEU A 105 -0.93 -8.87 -13.83
N GLU A 106 -0.06 -9.61 -14.51
CA GLU A 106 -0.02 -11.08 -14.45
C GLU A 106 0.22 -11.58 -13.02
N ALA A 107 1.19 -10.99 -12.30
CA ALA A 107 1.45 -11.33 -10.91
C ALA A 107 0.27 -10.99 -9.98
N LEU A 108 -0.46 -9.90 -10.26
CA LEU A 108 -1.69 -9.57 -9.55
C LEU A 108 -2.75 -10.65 -9.78
N LEU A 109 -3.01 -11.07 -11.03
CA LEU A 109 -4.02 -12.08 -11.32
C LEU A 109 -3.71 -13.41 -10.60
N ALA A 110 -2.44 -13.82 -10.51
CA ALA A 110 -2.03 -14.97 -9.70
C ALA A 110 -2.30 -14.78 -8.19
N THR A 111 -2.14 -13.56 -7.68
CA THR A 111 -2.50 -13.19 -6.29
C THR A 111 -4.00 -13.35 -6.07
N LEU A 112 -4.82 -12.88 -7.03
CA LEU A 112 -6.27 -12.97 -6.96
C LEU A 112 -6.76 -14.42 -7.05
N GLU A 113 -6.09 -15.26 -7.85
CA GLU A 113 -6.35 -16.71 -7.91
C GLU A 113 -6.12 -17.36 -6.54
N ALA A 114 -5.00 -17.05 -5.87
CA ALA A 114 -4.69 -17.56 -4.54
C ALA A 114 -5.70 -17.09 -3.47
N LEU A 115 -6.33 -15.93 -3.68
CA LEU A 115 -7.43 -15.44 -2.84
C LEU A 115 -8.78 -16.04 -3.20
N ARG A 116 -8.94 -16.76 -4.33
CA ARG A 116 -10.23 -17.34 -4.69
C ARG A 116 -10.70 -18.33 -3.62
N GLY A 117 -11.98 -18.22 -3.28
CA GLY A 117 -12.59 -19.00 -2.20
C GLY A 117 -12.14 -18.62 -0.79
N ALA A 118 -11.25 -17.63 -0.62
CA ALA A 118 -11.04 -16.98 0.67
C ALA A 118 -12.15 -15.94 0.87
N GLU A 119 -12.71 -15.87 2.07
CA GLU A 119 -13.49 -14.71 2.49
C GLU A 119 -12.52 -13.56 2.80
N ALA A 120 -12.04 -12.91 1.74
CA ALA A 120 -11.03 -11.87 1.81
C ALA A 120 -11.62 -10.54 1.33
N ARG A 121 -11.63 -9.53 2.21
CA ARG A 121 -11.91 -8.15 1.80
C ARG A 121 -10.61 -7.58 1.23
N PHE A 122 -10.58 -7.35 -0.08
CA PHE A 122 -9.42 -6.76 -0.74
C PHE A 122 -9.81 -5.70 -1.77
N ARG A 123 -8.87 -4.80 -2.06
CA ARG A 123 -9.00 -3.81 -3.13
C ARG A 123 -7.65 -3.53 -3.78
N VAL A 124 -7.64 -3.49 -5.11
CA VAL A 124 -6.42 -3.30 -5.90
C VAL A 124 -6.15 -1.82 -6.12
N LEU A 125 -4.92 -1.40 -5.84
CA LEU A 125 -4.45 -0.04 -6.05
C LEU A 125 -3.49 0.01 -7.25
N LEU A 126 -3.87 0.74 -8.29
CA LEU A 126 -2.93 1.09 -9.36
C LEU A 126 -1.91 2.10 -8.83
N THR A 127 -0.63 1.78 -8.98
CA THR A 127 0.50 2.58 -8.55
C THR A 127 1.47 2.86 -9.69
N MET A 128 2.33 3.86 -9.51
CA MET A 128 3.28 4.32 -10.53
C MET A 128 2.62 4.55 -11.90
N VAL A 129 1.37 5.01 -11.91
CA VAL A 129 0.64 5.27 -13.15
C VAL A 129 1.40 6.35 -13.94
N PRO A 130 1.86 6.06 -15.17
CA PRO A 130 2.59 7.03 -15.96
C PRO A 130 1.71 8.25 -16.28
N PRO A 131 2.29 9.46 -16.33
CA PRO A 131 1.53 10.64 -16.73
C PRO A 131 1.21 10.62 -18.23
N PRO A 132 0.28 11.46 -18.70
CA PRO A 132 0.05 11.68 -20.12
C PRO A 132 1.36 11.99 -20.88
N PRO A 133 1.47 11.55 -22.15
CA PRO A 133 0.40 11.03 -23.01
C PRO A 133 0.12 9.52 -22.88
N SER A 134 0.80 8.80 -21.96
CA SER A 134 0.55 7.37 -21.76
C SER A 134 -0.88 7.10 -21.25
N ARG A 135 -1.46 6.00 -21.71
CA ARG A 135 -2.81 5.54 -21.34
C ARG A 135 -2.80 4.26 -20.50
N ASP A 136 -1.62 3.76 -20.13
CA ASP A 136 -1.44 2.47 -19.47
C ASP A 136 -2.30 2.34 -18.21
N GLY A 137 -2.44 3.42 -17.42
CA GLY A 137 -3.29 3.43 -16.22
C GLY A 137 -4.79 3.26 -16.51
N GLU A 138 -5.28 3.85 -17.61
CA GLU A 138 -6.67 3.71 -18.06
C GLU A 138 -6.91 2.30 -18.60
N GLU A 139 -5.98 1.79 -19.41
CA GLU A 139 -6.04 0.45 -20.00
C GLU A 139 -6.00 -0.64 -18.92
N ALA A 140 -5.10 -0.52 -17.94
CA ALA A 140 -5.04 -1.44 -16.80
C ALA A 140 -6.33 -1.40 -15.95
N ARG A 141 -6.91 -0.21 -15.72
CA ARG A 141 -8.19 -0.07 -15.01
C ARG A 141 -9.33 -0.74 -15.79
N ALA A 142 -9.38 -0.55 -17.11
CA ALA A 142 -10.40 -1.15 -17.96
C ALA A 142 -10.31 -2.68 -17.98
N LEU A 143 -9.09 -3.22 -18.12
CA LEU A 143 -8.82 -4.65 -18.07
C LEU A 143 -9.28 -5.26 -16.74
N LEU A 144 -8.79 -4.73 -15.62
CA LEU A 144 -9.13 -5.24 -14.30
C LEU A 144 -10.63 -5.06 -13.97
N GLY A 145 -11.24 -3.98 -14.45
CA GLY A 145 -12.68 -3.74 -14.31
C GLY A 145 -13.52 -4.76 -15.09
N ALA A 146 -13.10 -5.15 -16.29
CA ALA A 146 -13.77 -6.20 -17.08
C ALA A 146 -13.73 -7.57 -16.40
N GLU A 147 -12.67 -7.85 -15.64
CA GLU A 147 -12.51 -9.05 -14.81
C GLU A 147 -13.24 -8.95 -13.45
N GLY A 148 -13.99 -7.86 -13.19
CA GLY A 148 -14.72 -7.65 -11.95
C GLY A 148 -13.83 -7.43 -10.72
N VAL A 149 -12.57 -7.06 -10.91
CA VAL A 149 -11.62 -6.84 -9.81
C VAL A 149 -12.03 -5.58 -9.03
N PRO A 150 -12.13 -5.64 -7.69
CA PRO A 150 -12.40 -4.45 -6.88
C PRO A 150 -11.19 -3.51 -6.92
N LEU A 151 -11.36 -2.33 -7.51
CA LEU A 151 -10.29 -1.33 -7.68
C LEU A 151 -10.53 -0.11 -6.79
N PHE A 152 -9.45 0.50 -6.30
CA PHE A 152 -9.55 1.87 -5.82
C PHE A 152 -9.98 2.81 -6.97
N ALA A 153 -10.90 3.72 -6.69
CA ALA A 153 -11.28 4.80 -7.60
C ALA A 153 -10.08 5.73 -7.83
N GLY A 154 -9.30 6.00 -6.79
CA GLY A 154 -7.99 6.66 -6.90
C GLY A 154 -6.89 5.74 -7.47
N TRP A 155 -5.84 6.36 -8.01
CA TRP A 155 -4.56 5.70 -8.28
C TRP A 155 -3.40 6.57 -7.81
N VAL A 156 -2.21 5.98 -7.69
CA VAL A 156 -0.98 6.69 -7.37
C VAL A 156 -0.16 6.88 -8.64
N ARG A 157 0.13 8.13 -8.98
CA ARG A 157 0.92 8.45 -10.17
C ARG A 157 2.40 8.13 -9.99
N ARG A 158 3.12 7.92 -11.09
CA ARG A 158 4.58 7.90 -11.09
C ARG A 158 5.10 9.32 -10.82
N ALA A 159 5.84 9.48 -9.72
CA ALA A 159 6.42 10.76 -9.34
C ALA A 159 7.84 10.57 -8.78
N ALA A 160 8.78 11.40 -9.24
CA ALA A 160 10.15 11.45 -8.71
C ALA A 160 10.21 11.85 -7.22
N ALA A 161 9.13 12.46 -6.70
CA ALA A 161 9.00 12.78 -5.28
C ALA A 161 9.00 11.53 -4.38
N PHE A 162 8.50 10.36 -4.83
CA PHE A 162 8.48 9.16 -4.00
C PHE A 162 9.88 8.58 -3.74
N PRO A 163 10.77 8.39 -4.74
CA PRO A 163 12.16 8.03 -4.48
C PRO A 163 12.89 9.05 -3.59
N LYS A 164 12.65 10.35 -3.79
CA LYS A 164 13.21 11.40 -2.93
C LYS A 164 12.73 11.28 -1.48
N ALA A 165 11.44 10.99 -1.27
CA ALA A 165 10.85 10.74 0.04
C ALA A 165 11.55 9.56 0.74
N ALA A 166 11.76 8.47 0.00
CA ALA A 166 12.44 7.27 0.48
C ALA A 166 13.89 7.55 0.89
N LEU A 167 14.61 8.32 0.08
CA LEU A 167 15.99 8.72 0.33
C LEU A 167 16.10 9.61 1.59
N LEU A 168 15.21 10.57 1.72
CA LEU A 168 15.18 11.50 2.86
C LEU A 168 14.58 10.89 4.13
N GLY A 169 13.89 9.74 4.04
CA GLY A 169 13.26 9.09 5.18
C GLY A 169 11.99 9.80 5.69
N VAL A 170 11.31 10.56 4.81
CA VAL A 170 10.11 11.34 5.15
C VAL A 170 8.93 10.94 4.27
N PRO A 171 7.67 11.20 4.66
CA PRO A 171 6.54 11.06 3.74
C PRO A 171 6.63 12.08 2.59
N VAL A 172 6.01 11.78 1.45
CA VAL A 172 6.16 12.56 0.21
C VAL A 172 5.79 14.03 0.37
N TYR A 173 4.83 14.38 1.24
CA TYR A 173 4.43 15.76 1.49
C TYR A 173 5.49 16.61 2.20
N ARG A 174 6.55 16.00 2.75
CA ARG A 174 7.71 16.69 3.34
C ARG A 174 8.91 16.79 2.39
N VAL A 175 8.78 16.29 1.15
CA VAL A 175 9.85 16.40 0.16
C VAL A 175 9.88 17.82 -0.41
N PRO A 176 11.06 18.46 -0.52
CA PRO A 176 11.22 19.73 -1.22
C PRO A 176 11.13 19.53 -2.74
N ASP A 177 9.93 19.21 -3.23
CA ASP A 177 9.62 19.00 -4.65
C ASP A 177 8.28 19.65 -4.99
N PRO A 178 8.16 20.45 -6.06
CA PRO A 178 6.89 21.09 -6.44
C PRO A 178 5.74 20.11 -6.66
N ARG A 179 6.04 18.84 -6.99
CA ARG A 179 5.06 17.77 -7.22
C ARG A 179 4.74 16.98 -5.95
N ALA A 180 5.38 17.25 -4.82
CA ALA A 180 5.15 16.58 -3.54
C ALA A 180 3.68 16.65 -3.10
N ARG A 181 3.08 17.85 -3.18
CA ARG A 181 1.67 18.06 -2.82
C ARG A 181 0.71 17.26 -3.69
N LEU A 182 0.96 17.24 -5.00
CA LEU A 182 0.15 16.44 -5.93
C LEU A 182 0.28 14.95 -5.61
N ALA A 183 1.52 14.45 -5.44
CA ALA A 183 1.79 13.06 -5.12
C ALA A 183 1.14 12.62 -3.79
N TRP A 184 1.19 13.48 -2.77
CA TRP A 184 0.45 13.25 -1.53
C TRP A 184 -1.06 13.18 -1.74
N GLY A 185 -1.60 14.07 -2.56
CA GLY A 185 -3.02 14.07 -2.90
C GLY A 185 -3.55 12.76 -3.47
N ASP A 186 -2.69 11.93 -4.08
CA ASP A 186 -3.09 10.59 -4.51
C ASP A 186 -3.32 9.67 -3.31
N TYR A 187 -2.35 9.58 -2.40
CA TYR A 187 -2.50 8.76 -1.20
C TYR A 187 -3.56 9.27 -0.25
N ALA A 188 -3.76 10.59 -0.15
CA ALA A 188 -4.84 11.16 0.64
C ALA A 188 -6.22 10.70 0.10
N ARG A 189 -6.43 10.73 -1.22
CA ARG A 189 -7.69 10.23 -1.81
C ARG A 189 -7.87 8.73 -1.61
N VAL A 190 -6.80 7.94 -1.78
CA VAL A 190 -6.83 6.49 -1.52
C VAL A 190 -7.13 6.20 -0.05
N GLY A 191 -6.56 6.98 0.88
CA GLY A 191 -6.82 6.86 2.31
C GLY A 191 -8.26 7.16 2.68
N GLU A 192 -8.87 8.21 2.09
CA GLU A 192 -10.30 8.50 2.27
C GLU A 192 -11.20 7.38 1.75
N GLU A 193 -10.84 6.79 0.61
CA GLU A 193 -11.55 5.64 0.07
C GLU A 193 -11.41 4.42 0.97
N LEU A 194 -10.20 4.14 1.46
CA LEU A 194 -9.91 3.05 2.38
C LEU A 194 -10.77 3.12 3.65
N LEU A 195 -10.93 4.31 4.24
CA LEU A 195 -11.78 4.49 5.43
C LEU A 195 -13.25 4.16 5.14
N ARG A 196 -13.77 4.54 3.98
CA ARG A 196 -15.15 4.22 3.57
C ARG A 196 -15.34 2.73 3.36
N GLU A 197 -14.38 2.06 2.71
CA GLU A 197 -14.45 0.63 2.42
C GLU A 197 -14.40 -0.24 3.69
N VAL A 198 -13.72 0.21 4.73
CA VAL A 198 -13.66 -0.49 6.03
C VAL A 198 -14.89 -0.20 6.89
N ALA A 199 -15.49 0.99 6.77
CA ALA A 199 -16.67 1.38 7.55
C ALA A 199 -18.00 0.79 7.03
N GLY A 200 -18.05 0.45 5.73
CA GLY A 200 -19.19 -0.23 5.10
C GLY A 200 -19.16 -1.75 5.29
#